data_AF-B4NA57-F1
#
_entry.id   AF-B4NA57-F1
#
_cell.length_a   1.000
_cell.length_b   1.000
_cell.length_c   1.000
_cell.angle_alpha   90.00
_cell.angle_beta   90.00
_cell.angle_gamma   90.00
#
_symmetry.space_group_name_H-M   'P 1'
#
loop_
_entity.id
_entity.type
_entity.pdbx_description
1 polymer ?
#
loop_
_entity_poly.entity_id
_entity_poly.type
_entity_poly.pdbx_seq_one_letter_code
_entity_poly.pdbx_strand_id
1 'polypeptide(L)'
;MKLQNGILILMGCSMLLMVHATGNKHHQQQQQQNQEIWEQDLSDTFKIEGSDQGIQKVNLKCGANSMNVMLETEKPFTGVMYTRGSFYKQTPPCFMKPTQQQGSRSLEMNFELDQCQTLKEGELYTNIVVIQNDPELITPGDSAFSLECDFRQPRSLDVEASMQTRDRNPQKLRGARGGARQRQ
;
A
#
# COMPACT_ATOMS: atom_id res chain seq x y z
N MET A 1 -29.07 59.36 -15.76
CA MET A 1 -29.62 59.58 -17.11
C MET A 1 -28.68 58.92 -18.12
N LYS A 2 -29.25 58.24 -19.11
CA LYS A 2 -28.59 57.30 -20.05
C LYS A 2 -27.95 58.00 -21.27
N LEU A 3 -27.28 57.15 -22.09
CA LEU A 3 -26.79 57.30 -23.48
C LEU A 3 -25.37 57.91 -23.58
N GLN A 4 -24.43 57.43 -24.41
CA GLN A 4 -24.60 56.74 -25.69
C GLN A 4 -23.33 55.99 -26.14
N ASN A 5 -23.55 55.03 -27.03
CA ASN A 5 -22.62 54.15 -27.76
C ASN A 5 -21.51 54.86 -28.57
N GLY A 6 -20.42 54.13 -28.81
CA GLY A 6 -19.47 54.42 -29.89
C GLY A 6 -18.49 53.26 -30.15
N ILE A 7 -18.87 52.33 -31.04
CA ILE A 7 -17.99 51.33 -31.65
C ILE A 7 -17.23 52.01 -32.79
N LEU A 8 -15.90 51.93 -32.83
CA LEU A 8 -15.15 52.06 -34.09
C LEU A 8 -13.88 51.20 -34.09
N ILE A 9 -13.80 50.42 -35.15
CA ILE A 9 -12.87 49.34 -35.46
C ILE A 9 -11.60 49.94 -36.08
N LEU A 10 -10.41 49.50 -35.64
CA LEU A 10 -9.20 49.56 -36.45
C LEU A 10 -8.49 48.20 -36.40
N MET A 11 -8.88 47.33 -37.35
CA MET A 11 -8.04 46.23 -37.82
C MET A 11 -6.88 46.82 -38.63
N GLY A 12 -5.66 46.71 -38.11
CA GLY A 12 -4.41 47.03 -38.79
C GLY A 12 -3.58 45.78 -38.97
N CYS A 13 -3.54 45.27 -40.19
CA CYS A 13 -2.80 44.11 -40.65
C CYS A 13 -1.28 44.29 -40.48
N SER A 14 -0.61 43.35 -39.81
CA SER A 14 0.82 43.09 -40.00
C SER A 14 1.05 41.59 -39.86
N MET A 15 0.72 40.90 -40.95
CA MET A 15 1.22 39.58 -41.30
C MET A 15 2.75 39.57 -41.32
N LEU A 16 3.30 38.38 -41.05
CA LEU A 16 4.68 37.92 -41.27
C LEU A 16 5.64 38.15 -40.09
N LEU A 17 5.66 37.19 -39.17
CA LEU A 17 6.87 36.39 -38.92
C LEU A 17 6.46 34.98 -38.49
N MET A 18 6.20 34.11 -39.49
CA MET A 18 6.30 32.66 -39.29
C MET A 18 7.78 32.31 -39.12
N VAL A 19 8.23 32.09 -37.90
CA VAL A 19 9.46 31.34 -37.63
C VAL A 19 9.06 29.90 -37.35
N HIS A 20 9.28 29.06 -38.35
CA HIS A 20 9.26 27.61 -38.19
C HIS A 20 10.41 27.21 -37.28
N ALA A 21 10.11 26.94 -36.00
CA ALA A 21 10.97 26.14 -35.15
C ALA A 21 10.35 24.74 -35.05
N THR A 22 10.67 23.88 -36.02
CA THR A 22 10.60 22.43 -35.83
C THR A 22 11.71 22.05 -34.84
N GLY A 23 11.40 22.15 -33.55
CA GLY A 23 12.29 21.77 -32.44
C GLY A 23 11.62 20.77 -31.52
N ASN A 24 11.99 19.50 -31.67
CA ASN A 24 11.84 18.37 -30.75
C ASN A 24 10.83 18.48 -29.59
N LYS A 25 9.62 17.94 -29.78
CA LYS A 25 8.74 17.48 -28.68
C LYS A 25 9.27 16.20 -28.01
N HIS A 26 10.53 16.16 -27.61
CA HIS A 26 11.14 14.98 -26.96
C HIS A 26 11.74 15.25 -25.58
N HIS A 27 11.75 16.50 -25.09
CA HIS A 27 12.36 16.83 -23.78
C HIS A 27 11.39 17.08 -22.62
N GLN A 28 10.07 17.08 -22.85
CA GLN A 28 9.10 17.18 -21.75
C GLN A 28 8.62 15.83 -21.18
N GLN A 29 8.87 14.71 -21.88
CA GLN A 29 8.52 13.38 -21.37
C GLN A 29 9.62 12.72 -20.50
N GLN A 30 10.87 13.19 -20.56
CA GLN A 30 11.96 12.59 -19.79
C GLN A 30 12.06 13.07 -18.33
N GLN A 31 11.48 14.23 -17.98
CA GLN A 31 11.54 14.73 -16.60
C GLN A 31 10.50 14.09 -15.66
N GLN A 32 9.36 13.61 -16.18
CA GLN A 32 8.40 12.84 -15.37
C GLN A 32 8.90 11.42 -15.07
N GLN A 33 9.48 10.74 -16.07
CA GLN A 33 9.99 9.36 -15.88
C GLN A 33 11.13 9.27 -14.85
N ASN A 34 11.98 10.30 -14.73
CA ASN A 34 13.09 10.27 -13.79
C ASN A 34 12.67 10.63 -12.35
N GLN A 35 11.47 11.16 -12.11
CA GLN A 35 10.94 11.30 -10.75
C GLN A 35 10.22 10.01 -10.30
N GLU A 36 9.56 9.32 -11.24
CA GLU A 36 8.86 8.06 -10.98
C GLU A 36 9.78 6.87 -10.63
N ILE A 37 11.06 6.90 -11.04
CA ILE A 37 12.02 5.80 -10.78
C ILE A 37 12.51 5.79 -9.31
N TRP A 38 12.54 6.94 -8.63
CA TRP A 38 13.05 7.03 -7.25
C TRP A 38 11.96 6.87 -6.18
N GLU A 39 10.69 7.07 -6.53
CA GLU A 39 9.54 6.84 -5.65
C GLU A 39 8.90 5.46 -5.88
N GLN A 40 9.63 4.53 -6.51
CA GLN A 40 9.18 3.16 -6.63
C GLN A 40 9.20 2.51 -5.25
N ASP A 41 8.02 2.27 -4.69
CA ASP A 41 7.85 1.39 -3.54
C ASP A 41 8.62 0.09 -3.82
N LEU A 42 9.72 -0.10 -3.11
CA LEU A 42 10.60 -1.24 -3.33
C LEU A 42 9.90 -2.56 -3.01
N SER A 43 8.72 -2.53 -2.37
CA SER A 43 7.85 -3.69 -2.28
C SER A 43 7.52 -4.29 -3.64
N ASP A 44 7.46 -3.51 -4.73
CA ASP A 44 7.25 -4.00 -6.10
C ASP A 44 8.49 -4.69 -6.68
N THR A 45 9.67 -4.22 -6.30
CA THR A 45 10.96 -4.73 -6.79
C THR A 45 11.40 -5.99 -6.04
N PHE A 46 11.12 -6.06 -4.74
CA PHE A 46 11.38 -7.24 -3.92
C PHE A 46 10.11 -8.08 -3.83
N LYS A 47 10.16 -9.33 -4.31
CA LYS A 47 9.13 -10.31 -3.98
C LYS A 47 9.22 -10.60 -2.48
N ILE A 48 8.43 -9.89 -1.67
CA ILE A 48 8.22 -10.23 -0.27
C ILE A 48 7.44 -11.55 -0.29
N GLU A 49 8.17 -12.65 -0.18
CA GLU A 49 7.55 -13.96 0.06
C GLU A 49 6.75 -13.88 1.36
N GLY A 50 5.56 -14.45 1.40
CA GLY A 50 4.69 -14.40 2.59
C GLY A 50 5.39 -14.95 3.82
N SER A 51 5.89 -14.06 4.67
CA SER A 51 6.42 -14.38 6.00
C SER A 51 5.28 -14.30 7.01
N ASP A 52 5.32 -15.18 8.00
CA ASP A 52 4.40 -15.15 9.14
C ASP A 52 5.13 -14.79 10.44
N GLN A 53 6.40 -14.36 10.34
CA GLN A 53 7.26 -14.11 11.48
C GLN A 53 6.76 -12.92 12.31
N GLY A 54 6.47 -13.16 13.59
CA GLY A 54 6.03 -12.13 14.53
C GLY A 54 4.56 -11.73 14.38
N ILE A 55 3.89 -12.20 13.33
CA ILE A 55 2.46 -12.02 13.10
C ILE A 55 1.71 -13.11 13.85
N GLN A 56 0.69 -12.73 14.60
CA GLN A 56 -0.24 -13.66 15.25
C GLN A 56 -1.47 -13.88 14.37
N LYS A 57 -2.05 -12.79 13.86
CA LYS A 57 -3.27 -12.82 13.06
C LYS A 57 -3.34 -11.65 12.09
N VAL A 58 -3.87 -11.91 10.90
CA VAL A 58 -4.32 -10.86 9.97
C VAL A 58 -5.79 -11.14 9.66
N ASN A 59 -6.63 -10.12 9.82
CA ASN A 59 -8.05 -10.23 9.56
C ASN A 59 -8.48 -9.18 8.54
N LEU A 60 -9.21 -9.61 7.52
CA LEU A 60 -9.83 -8.75 6.52
C LEU A 60 -11.35 -8.82 6.69
N LYS A 61 -11.98 -7.67 6.85
CA LYS A 61 -13.44 -7.51 6.78
C LYS A 61 -13.80 -6.64 5.59
N CYS A 62 -14.64 -7.19 4.72
CA CYS A 62 -15.16 -6.49 3.56
C CYS A 62 -16.53 -5.90 3.92
N GLY A 63 -16.57 -4.58 4.13
CA GLY A 63 -17.82 -3.84 4.28
C GLY A 63 -18.46 -3.54 2.91
N ALA A 64 -19.63 -2.91 2.91
CA ALA A 64 -20.34 -2.57 1.67
C ALA A 64 -19.53 -1.65 0.73
N ASN A 65 -18.66 -0.80 1.29
CA ASN A 65 -17.85 0.17 0.56
C ASN A 65 -16.42 0.34 1.14
N SER A 66 -15.98 -0.55 2.03
CA SER A 66 -14.68 -0.45 2.69
C SER A 66 -13.99 -1.80 2.89
N MET A 67 -12.68 -1.76 3.04
CA MET A 67 -11.86 -2.84 3.57
C MET A 67 -11.34 -2.44 4.94
N ASN A 68 -11.49 -3.33 5.92
CA ASN A 68 -10.90 -3.18 7.25
C ASN A 68 -9.91 -4.31 7.49
N VAL A 69 -8.65 -3.94 7.70
CA VAL A 69 -7.53 -4.84 7.92
C VAL A 69 -7.07 -4.69 9.36
N MET A 70 -7.11 -5.79 10.11
CA MET A 70 -6.64 -5.84 11.49
C MET A 70 -5.47 -6.79 11.62
N LEU A 71 -4.33 -6.24 12.02
CA LEU A 71 -3.10 -6.95 12.34
C LEU A 71 -3.01 -7.19 13.84
N GLU A 72 -2.73 -8.42 14.24
CA GLU A 72 -2.31 -8.79 15.59
C GLU A 72 -0.92 -9.45 15.52
N THR A 73 -0.04 -9.11 16.46
CA THR A 73 1.36 -9.55 16.50
C THR A 73 1.70 -10.18 17.85
N GLU A 74 2.64 -11.12 17.86
CA GLU A 74 3.04 -11.85 19.07
C GLU A 74 3.65 -10.92 20.14
N LYS A 75 4.37 -9.89 19.68
CA LYS A 75 5.07 -8.88 20.49
C LYS A 75 4.62 -7.49 20.05
N PRO A 76 4.79 -6.44 20.89
CA PRO A 76 4.52 -5.08 20.46
C PRO A 76 5.23 -4.75 19.14
N PHE A 77 4.43 -4.48 18.11
CA PHE A 77 4.88 -4.10 16.78
C PHE A 77 5.22 -2.62 16.78
N THR A 78 6.38 -2.26 16.24
CA THR A 78 6.90 -0.89 16.12
C THR A 78 7.11 -0.44 14.69
N GLY A 79 6.90 -1.34 13.73
CA GLY A 79 7.06 -1.06 12.31
C GLY A 79 5.85 -0.37 11.71
N VAL A 80 5.62 -0.60 10.42
CA VAL A 80 4.59 0.08 9.64
C VAL A 80 3.75 -0.90 8.83
N MET A 81 2.49 -0.55 8.59
CA MET A 81 1.56 -1.29 7.75
C MET A 81 1.01 -0.34 6.70
N TYR A 82 1.12 -0.68 5.42
CA TYR A 82 0.71 0.22 4.33
C TYR A 82 0.21 -0.58 3.12
N THR A 83 -0.61 0.04 2.28
CA THR A 83 -0.95 -0.54 0.99
C THR A 83 0.18 -0.31 -0.01
N ARG A 84 0.43 -1.28 -0.88
CA ARG A 84 1.46 -1.16 -1.92
C ARG A 84 1.34 0.17 -2.69
N GLY A 85 2.48 0.81 -2.91
CA GLY A 85 2.59 2.14 -3.51
C GLY A 85 2.27 3.31 -2.56
N SER A 86 1.99 3.06 -1.28
CA SER A 86 1.63 4.11 -0.31
C SER A 86 2.70 4.39 0.74
N PHE A 87 3.84 3.68 0.72
CA PHE A 87 4.92 3.83 1.70
C PHE A 87 5.38 5.28 1.85
N TYR A 88 5.75 5.94 0.74
CA TYR A 88 6.31 7.29 0.77
C TYR A 88 5.31 8.38 1.17
N LYS A 89 4.00 8.12 1.05
CA LYS A 89 2.96 9.08 1.46
C LYS A 89 2.91 9.22 2.98
N GLN A 90 3.17 8.15 3.72
CA GLN A 90 3.17 8.09 5.18
C GLN A 90 1.91 8.69 5.84
N THR A 91 0.77 8.60 5.17
CA THR A 91 -0.49 9.18 5.66
C THR A 91 -1.61 8.14 5.72
N PRO A 92 -2.45 8.19 6.78
CA PRO A 92 -3.70 7.44 6.80
C PRO A 92 -4.62 7.85 5.63
N PRO A 93 -5.50 6.96 5.15
CA PRO A 93 -5.75 5.62 5.68
C PRO A 93 -4.81 4.54 5.08
N CYS A 94 -3.96 4.87 4.11
CA CYS A 94 -3.19 3.88 3.36
C CYS A 94 -1.82 3.54 3.97
N PHE A 95 -1.45 4.21 5.06
CA PHE A 95 -0.24 3.98 5.84
C PHE A 95 -0.56 4.16 7.31
N MET A 96 -0.25 3.14 8.11
CA MET A 96 -0.52 3.08 9.53
C MET A 96 0.76 2.71 10.28
N LYS A 97 0.95 3.33 11.43
CA LYS A 97 1.99 2.98 12.39
C LYS A 97 1.42 3.06 13.81
N PRO A 98 1.97 2.30 14.77
CA PRO A 98 1.62 2.44 16.17
C PRO A 98 1.81 3.89 16.64
N THR A 99 0.85 4.41 17.41
CA THR A 99 0.94 5.77 17.98
C THR A 99 1.81 5.82 19.25
N GLN A 100 2.03 4.67 19.87
CA GLN A 100 2.80 4.51 21.10
C GLN A 100 4.26 4.20 20.78
N GLN A 101 5.20 4.81 21.51
CA GLN A 101 6.64 4.59 21.33
C GLN A 101 7.06 3.14 21.59
N GLN A 102 6.42 2.47 22.55
CA GLN A 102 6.63 1.04 22.83
C GLN A 102 6.01 0.10 21.80
N GLY A 103 5.34 0.63 20.76
CA GLY A 103 4.59 -0.15 19.79
C GLY A 103 3.20 -0.58 20.29
N SER A 104 2.52 -1.37 19.47
CA SER A 104 1.20 -1.95 19.78
C SER A 104 1.15 -3.40 19.30
N ARG A 105 0.45 -4.27 20.02
CA ARG A 105 0.20 -5.64 19.54
C ARG A 105 -0.85 -5.69 18.43
N SER A 106 -1.69 -4.67 18.34
CA SER A 106 -2.71 -4.55 17.32
C SER A 106 -2.55 -3.26 16.51
N LEU A 107 -2.80 -3.36 15.21
CA LEU A 107 -2.84 -2.22 14.31
C LEU A 107 -4.00 -2.41 13.32
N GLU A 108 -4.77 -1.35 13.11
CA GLU A 108 -5.95 -1.35 12.26
C GLU A 108 -5.76 -0.38 11.10
N MET A 109 -6.20 -0.78 9.91
CA MET A 109 -6.26 0.05 8.72
C MET A 109 -7.62 -0.11 8.07
N ASN A 110 -8.32 1.01 7.87
CA ASN A 110 -9.65 1.04 7.29
C ASN A 110 -9.66 2.05 6.13
N PHE A 111 -9.97 1.57 4.92
CA PHE A 111 -10.02 2.41 3.72
C PHE A 111 -11.19 2.06 2.82
N GLU A 112 -11.64 3.02 2.02
CA GLU A 112 -12.72 2.84 1.05
C GLU A 112 -12.24 2.02 -0.15
N LEU A 113 -13.16 1.30 -0.80
CA LEU A 113 -12.85 0.38 -1.91
C LEU A 113 -12.22 1.06 -3.15
N ASP A 114 -12.35 2.37 -3.29
CA ASP A 114 -11.77 3.19 -4.37
C ASP A 114 -10.50 3.95 -3.93
N GLN A 115 -10.06 3.77 -2.70
CA GLN A 115 -8.86 4.38 -2.14
C GLN A 115 -7.68 3.41 -2.13
N CYS A 116 -6.53 3.93 -1.70
CA CYS A 116 -5.32 3.14 -1.40
C CYS A 116 -4.82 2.25 -2.54
N GLN A 117 -5.08 2.68 -3.79
CA GLN A 117 -4.67 1.99 -5.03
C GLN A 117 -5.31 0.61 -5.20
N THR A 118 -6.52 0.45 -4.65
CA THR A 118 -7.32 -0.78 -4.82
C THR A 118 -7.67 -0.97 -6.29
N LEU A 119 -7.38 -2.16 -6.81
CA LEU A 119 -7.71 -2.56 -8.17
C LEU A 119 -9.13 -3.13 -8.19
N LYS A 120 -9.93 -2.70 -9.16
CA LYS A 120 -11.31 -3.15 -9.36
C LYS A 120 -11.46 -3.90 -10.67
N GLU A 121 -11.93 -5.14 -10.60
CA GLU A 121 -12.27 -5.98 -11.76
C GLU A 121 -13.72 -6.49 -11.65
N GLY A 122 -14.66 -5.78 -12.28
CA GLY A 122 -16.08 -6.06 -12.10
C GLY A 122 -16.52 -5.74 -10.66
N GLU A 123 -16.97 -6.75 -9.91
CA GLU A 123 -17.32 -6.63 -8.49
C GLU A 123 -16.24 -7.23 -7.56
N LEU A 124 -15.05 -7.50 -8.10
CA LEU A 124 -13.88 -7.94 -7.35
C LEU A 124 -12.98 -6.75 -7.04
N TYR A 125 -12.60 -6.58 -5.78
CA TYR A 125 -11.70 -5.54 -5.32
C TYR A 125 -10.46 -6.18 -4.70
N THR A 126 -9.28 -5.82 -5.19
CA THR A 126 -8.00 -6.38 -4.73
C THR A 126 -7.03 -5.30 -4.29
N ASN A 127 -6.27 -5.58 -3.26
CA ASN A 127 -5.20 -4.70 -2.76
C ASN A 127 -4.07 -5.55 -2.16
N ILE A 128 -2.89 -4.98 -1.95
CA ILE A 128 -1.79 -5.65 -1.26
C ILE A 128 -1.41 -4.80 -0.06
N VAL A 129 -1.52 -5.39 1.14
CA VAL A 129 -1.02 -4.78 2.36
C VAL A 129 0.35 -5.34 2.68
N VAL A 130 1.29 -4.43 2.91
CA VAL A 130 2.66 -4.72 3.32
C VAL A 130 2.80 -4.40 4.81
N ILE A 131 3.44 -5.31 5.54
CA ILE A 131 3.78 -5.19 6.95
C ILE A 131 5.30 -5.23 7.04
N GLN A 132 5.90 -4.10 7.40
CA GLN A 132 7.33 -4.00 7.62
C GLN A 132 7.63 -3.96 9.10
N ASN A 133 8.56 -4.79 9.55
CA ASN A 133 8.94 -4.83 10.96
C ASN A 133 9.81 -3.64 11.37
N ASP A 134 10.59 -3.12 10.43
CA ASP A 134 11.39 -1.91 10.57
C ASP A 134 10.72 -0.75 9.80
N PRO A 135 10.57 0.44 10.40
CA PRO A 135 9.88 1.56 9.76
C PRO A 135 10.65 2.22 8.61
N GLU A 136 11.95 1.96 8.47
CA GLU A 136 12.82 2.62 7.49
C GLU A 136 13.34 1.66 6.42
N LEU A 137 13.54 0.38 6.76
CA LEU A 137 14.22 -0.58 5.89
C LEU A 137 13.36 -1.82 5.63
N ILE A 138 13.39 -2.31 4.38
CA ILE A 138 12.87 -3.64 4.06
C ILE A 138 13.82 -4.70 4.62
N THR A 139 13.29 -5.63 5.41
CA THR A 139 14.06 -6.69 6.07
C THR A 139 13.53 -8.10 5.74
N PRO A 140 14.41 -9.13 5.74
CA PRO A 140 13.95 -10.52 5.72
C PRO A 140 13.11 -10.82 6.97
N GLY A 141 11.79 -10.84 6.80
CA GLY A 141 10.82 -10.91 7.90
C GLY A 141 9.58 -10.08 7.62
N ASP A 142 9.69 -9.07 6.76
CA ASP A 142 8.55 -8.32 6.25
C ASP A 142 7.59 -9.23 5.49
N SER A 143 6.32 -8.82 5.44
CA SER A 143 5.23 -9.65 4.93
C SER A 143 4.34 -8.85 3.99
N ALA A 144 3.81 -9.51 2.95
CA ALA A 144 2.84 -8.92 2.05
C ALA A 144 1.63 -9.85 1.91
N PHE A 145 0.43 -9.30 2.09
CA PHE A 145 -0.83 -10.01 2.03
C PHE A 145 -1.68 -9.48 0.88
N SER A 146 -2.14 -10.39 0.02
CA SER A 146 -3.16 -10.08 -0.99
C SER A 146 -4.53 -10.02 -0.31
N LEU A 147 -5.19 -8.89 -0.42
CA LEU A 147 -6.56 -8.67 0.03
C LEU A 147 -7.50 -8.84 -1.15
N GLU A 148 -8.62 -9.51 -0.91
CA GLU A 148 -9.64 -9.75 -1.92
C GLU A 148 -11.02 -9.62 -1.30
N CYS A 149 -11.83 -8.69 -1.83
CA CYS A 149 -13.25 -8.58 -1.54
C CYS A 149 -14.04 -8.87 -2.82
N ASP A 150 -14.67 -10.03 -2.90
CA ASP A 150 -15.49 -10.46 -4.03
C ASP A 150 -16.98 -10.26 -3.73
N PHE A 151 -17.61 -9.31 -4.42
CA PHE A 151 -19.05 -9.05 -4.31
C PHE A 151 -19.87 -9.60 -5.48
N ARG A 152 -19.30 -10.47 -6.32
CA ARG A 152 -20.02 -11.08 -7.47
C ARG A 152 -21.14 -12.02 -7.04
N GLN A 153 -21.15 -12.50 -5.80
CA GLN A 153 -22.23 -13.32 -5.23
C GLN A 153 -23.18 -12.47 -4.37
N PRO A 154 -24.50 -12.76 -4.35
CA PRO A 154 -25.50 -11.85 -3.78
C PRO A 154 -25.33 -11.59 -2.29
N ARG A 155 -25.41 -10.30 -1.94
CA ARG A 155 -25.17 -9.71 -0.62
C ARG A 155 -26.24 -10.07 0.42
N SER A 156 -25.85 -10.75 1.48
CA SER A 156 -26.53 -10.66 2.79
C SER A 156 -25.59 -10.83 4.00
N LEU A 157 -24.27 -10.87 3.80
CA LEU A 157 -23.32 -11.19 4.87
C LEU A 157 -22.06 -10.32 4.75
N ASP A 158 -21.66 -9.71 5.86
CA ASP A 158 -20.29 -9.21 6.02
C ASP A 158 -19.33 -10.41 5.88
N VAL A 159 -18.38 -10.30 4.95
CA VAL A 159 -17.41 -11.38 4.69
C VAL A 159 -16.15 -11.09 5.49
N GLU A 160 -15.79 -12.03 6.37
CA GLU A 160 -14.58 -11.98 7.18
C GLU A 160 -13.63 -13.10 6.74
N ALA A 161 -12.38 -12.74 6.44
CA ALA A 161 -11.31 -13.67 6.17
C ALA A 161 -10.21 -13.47 7.21
N SER A 162 -9.85 -14.53 7.94
CA SER A 162 -8.78 -14.46 8.94
C SER A 162 -7.68 -15.47 8.67
N MET A 163 -6.44 -15.02 8.76
CA MET A 163 -5.25 -15.85 8.77
C MET A 163 -4.66 -15.83 10.17
N GLN A 164 -4.49 -16.99 10.79
CA GLN A 164 -3.82 -17.15 12.07
C GLN A 164 -2.56 -18.00 11.88
N THR A 165 -1.46 -17.56 12.50
CA THR A 165 -0.20 -18.30 12.44
C THR A 165 -0.23 -19.45 13.46
N ARG A 166 0.50 -20.54 13.19
CA ARG A 166 0.56 -21.67 14.14
C ARG A 166 1.36 -21.23 15.36
N ASP A 167 0.87 -21.52 16.56
CA ASP A 167 1.62 -21.32 17.82
C ASP A 167 3.02 -21.93 17.72
N ARG A 168 4.04 -21.08 17.55
CA ARG A 168 5.43 -21.51 17.54
C ARG A 168 5.84 -21.78 18.99
N ASN A 169 5.54 -22.98 19.50
CA ASN A 169 6.00 -23.39 20.82
C ASN A 169 7.55 -23.35 20.87
N PRO A 170 8.18 -22.43 21.62
CA PRO A 170 9.64 -22.26 21.63
C PRO A 170 10.38 -23.47 22.20
N GLN A 171 9.69 -24.37 22.92
CA GLN A 171 10.31 -25.51 23.59
C GLN A 171 10.67 -26.67 22.65
N LYS A 172 10.13 -26.74 21.43
CA LYS A 172 10.41 -27.88 20.52
C LYS A 172 11.74 -27.77 19.76
N LEU A 173 12.40 -26.60 19.78
CA LEU A 173 13.68 -26.36 19.09
C LEU A 173 14.93 -26.75 19.92
N ARG A 174 14.77 -27.28 21.15
CA ARG A 174 15.90 -27.69 22.03
C ARG A 174 16.06 -29.20 22.21
N GLY A 175 15.48 -30.04 21.35
CA GLY A 175 15.48 -31.49 21.51
C GLY A 175 16.36 -32.28 20.55
N ALA A 176 17.67 -32.01 20.46
CA ALA A 176 18.60 -32.92 19.76
C ALA A 176 20.09 -32.74 20.14
N ARG A 177 20.44 -32.75 21.44
CA ARG A 177 21.82 -33.03 21.87
C ARG A 177 21.82 -33.74 23.23
N GLY A 178 22.03 -35.05 23.22
CA GLY A 178 22.20 -35.83 24.44
C GLY A 178 21.90 -37.32 24.29
N GLY A 179 22.42 -37.98 23.24
CA GLY A 179 22.45 -39.43 23.20
C GLY A 179 23.40 -39.96 24.27
N ALA A 180 22.86 -40.61 25.30
CA ALA A 180 23.59 -41.22 26.38
C ALA A 180 24.56 -42.28 25.86
N ARG A 181 25.84 -42.13 26.21
CA ARG A 181 26.88 -43.15 26.03
C ARG A 181 26.85 -44.02 27.28
N GLN A 182 26.12 -45.13 27.27
CA GLN A 182 26.28 -46.16 28.30
C GLN A 182 27.67 -46.79 28.15
N ARG A 183 28.47 -46.66 29.20
CA ARG A 183 29.68 -47.43 29.47
C ARG A 183 29.37 -48.36 30.64
N GLN A 184 29.93 -49.56 30.53
CA GLN A 184 29.94 -50.70 31.45
C GLN A 184 28.76 -51.65 31.35
#